data_AF-A0A432FEF4-F1
#
_entry.id   AF-A0A432FEF4-F1
#
_cell.length_a   1.000
_cell.length_b   1.000
_cell.length_c   1.000
_cell.angle_alpha   90.00
_cell.angle_beta   90.00
_cell.angle_gamma   90.00
#
_symmetry.space_group_name_H-M   'P 1'
#
loop_
_entity.id
_entity.type
_entity.pdbx_description
1 polymer ?
#
loop_
_entity_poly.entity_id
_entity_poly.type
_entity_poly.pdbx_seq_one_letter_code
_entity_poly.pdbx_strand_id
1 'polypeptide(L)' 'MNNLYAVMKNQNYLWHPNTQMLEWTKFPKIVRGEGMWLIDDDGNKLLDGVASMWCNVWGH' A
#
# COMPACT_ATOMS: atom_id res chain seq x y z
N MET A 1 14.02 31.70 11.34
CA MET A 1 13.10 31.80 10.18
C MET A 1 13.32 30.66 9.15
N ASN A 2 13.70 29.44 9.56
CA ASN A 2 14.02 28.32 8.65
C ASN A 2 13.33 27.01 9.10
N ASN A 3 12.01 27.01 9.31
CA ASN A 3 11.29 25.75 9.57
C ASN A 3 9.85 25.68 9.06
N LEU A 4 9.35 26.73 8.39
CA LEU A 4 8.02 26.70 7.76
C LEU A 4 8.01 26.02 6.37
N TYR A 5 9.14 26.03 5.65
CA TYR A 5 9.24 25.41 4.31
C TYR A 5 9.43 23.88 4.33
N ALA A 6 9.86 23.31 5.46
CA ALA A 6 10.05 21.87 5.60
C ALA A 6 8.73 21.10 5.78
N VAL A 7 7.66 21.77 6.23
CA VAL A 7 6.36 21.16 6.54
C VAL A 7 5.54 20.86 5.27
N MET A 8 5.90 21.41 4.10
CA MET A 8 5.12 21.28 2.86
C MET A 8 5.51 20.09 1.96
N LYS A 9 6.38 19.17 2.40
CA LYS A 9 7.06 18.21 1.49
C LYS A 9 6.72 16.73 1.67
N ASN A 10 5.53 16.40 2.18
CA ASN A 10 5.00 15.04 2.09
C ASN A 10 3.55 15.05 1.61
N GLN A 11 3.30 15.73 0.49
CA GLN A 11 2.03 15.68 -0.21
C GLN A 11 1.99 14.34 -0.97
N ASN A 12 1.27 13.35 -0.43
CA ASN A 12 1.00 12.12 -1.16
C ASN A 12 0.03 12.47 -2.31
N TYR A 13 0.52 12.47 -3.54
CA TYR A 13 -0.27 12.81 -4.74
C TYR A 13 -1.13 11.64 -5.23
N LEU A 14 -1.11 10.49 -4.53
CA LEU A 14 -1.89 9.33 -4.93
C LEU A 14 -3.33 9.41 -4.40
N TRP A 15 -4.31 9.24 -5.29
CA TRP A 15 -5.70 9.01 -4.94
C TRP A 15 -6.05 7.55 -5.27
N HIS A 16 -6.31 6.75 -4.25
CA HIS A 16 -6.59 5.33 -4.42
C HIS A 16 -8.04 5.08 -4.88
N PRO A 17 -8.26 4.18 -5.84
CA PRO A 17 -9.60 3.82 -6.26
C PRO A 17 -10.37 3.18 -5.10
N ASN A 18 -11.68 3.47 -5.02
CA ASN A 18 -12.61 2.84 -4.09
C ASN A 18 -12.17 2.86 -2.61
N THR A 19 -11.38 3.85 -2.20
CA THR A 19 -10.83 3.98 -0.84
C THR A 19 -11.23 5.31 -0.21
N GLN A 20 -11.65 5.29 1.06
CA GLN A 20 -11.80 6.51 1.84
C GLN A 20 -10.39 7.09 2.13
N MET A 21 -10.04 8.20 1.49
CA MET A 21 -8.69 8.77 1.52
C MET A 21 -8.24 9.21 2.92
N LEU A 22 -9.16 9.54 3.83
CA LEU A 22 -8.83 9.86 5.23
C LEU A 22 -8.36 8.64 6.04
N GLU A 23 -8.64 7.42 5.57
CA GLU A 23 -8.28 6.17 6.24
C GLU A 23 -7.07 5.50 5.61
N TRP A 24 -6.59 6.00 4.46
CA TRP A 24 -5.55 5.34 3.65
C TRP A 24 -4.30 4.95 4.47
N THR A 25 -3.90 5.79 5.42
CA THR A 25 -2.71 5.56 6.25
C THR A 25 -2.82 4.39 7.22
N LYS A 26 -4.01 3.77 7.35
CA LYS A 26 -4.26 2.64 8.25
C LYS A 26 -4.10 1.27 7.58
N PHE A 27 -4.00 1.21 6.25
CA PHE A 27 -3.89 -0.04 5.51
C PHE A 27 -2.42 -0.44 5.34
N PRO A 28 -2.10 -1.76 5.34
CA PRO A 28 -0.74 -2.23 5.13
C PRO A 28 -0.26 -1.86 3.72
N LYS A 29 1.02 -1.49 3.61
CA LYS A 29 1.65 -1.22 2.33
C LYS A 29 2.34 -2.49 1.84
N ILE A 30 1.83 -3.07 0.75
CA ILE A 30 2.46 -4.25 0.14
C ILE A 30 3.75 -3.84 -0.58
N VAL A 31 4.86 -4.51 -0.28
CA VAL A 31 6.20 -4.22 -0.84
C VAL A 31 6.80 -5.38 -1.63
N ARG A 32 6.30 -6.61 -1.45
CA ARG A 32 6.73 -7.80 -2.20
C ARG A 32 5.59 -8.81 -2.34
N GLY A 33 5.62 -9.61 -3.39
CA GLY A 33 4.82 -10.83 -3.53
C GLY A 33 5.71 -12.05 -3.73
N GLU A 34 5.26 -13.22 -3.30
CA GLU A 34 5.93 -14.50 -3.53
C GLU A 34 4.90 -15.64 -3.56
N GLY A 35 4.64 -16.19 -4.75
CA GLY A 35 3.59 -17.20 -4.92
C GLY A 35 2.22 -16.62 -4.54
N MET A 36 1.54 -17.22 -3.57
CA MET A 36 0.20 -16.78 -3.12
C MET A 36 0.23 -15.78 -1.96
N TRP A 37 1.41 -15.26 -1.60
CA TRP A 37 1.59 -14.38 -0.46
C TRP A 37 1.92 -12.95 -0.90
N LEU A 38 1.26 -11.98 -0.28
CA LEU A 38 1.65 -10.58 -0.25
C LEU A 38 2.44 -10.31 1.04
N ILE A 39 3.44 -9.45 0.95
CA ILE A 39 4.31 -9.11 2.07
C ILE A 39 4.27 -7.60 2.26
N ASP A 40 3.87 -7.17 3.47
CA ASP A 40 3.84 -5.77 3.83
C ASP A 40 5.22 -5.23 4.25
N ASP A 41 5.29 -3.93 4.53
CA ASP A 41 6.51 -3.24 4.93
C ASP A 41 7.01 -3.62 6.33
N ASP A 42 6.15 -4.21 7.17
CA ASP A 42 6.51 -4.79 8.46
C ASP A 42 7.00 -6.26 8.34
N GLY A 43 6.90 -6.86 7.15
CA GLY A 43 7.32 -8.22 6.86
C GLY A 43 6.27 -9.30 7.13
N ASN A 44 5.03 -8.93 7.42
CA ASN A 44 3.93 -9.87 7.59
C ASN A 44 3.56 -10.50 6.25
N LYS A 45 3.19 -11.79 6.28
CA LYS A 45 2.67 -12.51 5.13
C LYS A 45 1.14 -12.52 5.15
N LEU A 46 0.53 -11.95 4.11
CA LEU A 46 -0.91 -11.94 3.89
C LEU A 46 -1.23 -12.87 2.72
N LEU A 47 -2.21 -13.76 2.89
CA LEU A 47 -2.68 -14.62 1.79
C LEU A 47 -3.44 -13.77 0.76
N ASP A 48 -3.07 -13.84 -0.52
CA ASP A 48 -3.78 -13.16 -1.60
C ASP A 48 -5.08 -13.90 -1.97
N GLY A 49 -6.09 -13.79 -1.11
CA GLY A 49 -7.36 -14.51 -1.27
C GLY A 49 -8.25 -14.01 -2.42
N VAL A 50 -7.93 -12.86 -3.02
CA VAL A 50 -8.68 -12.27 -4.14
C VAL A 50 -7.88 -12.23 -5.45
N ALA A 51 -6.73 -12.89 -5.49
CA ALA A 51 -5.86 -12.95 -6.65
C ALA A 51 -5.54 -11.55 -7.21
N SER A 52 -5.25 -10.59 -6.33
CA SER A 52 -4.91 -9.19 -6.68
C SER A 52 -5.85 -8.60 -7.72
N MET A 53 -7.13 -8.50 -7.33
CA MET A 53 -8.24 -8.13 -8.21
C MET A 53 -8.48 -9.13 -9.34
N TRP A 54 -8.55 -10.42 -8.99
CA TRP A 54 -8.98 -11.51 -9.88
C TRP A 54 -8.05 -11.73 -11.08
N CYS A 55 -6.85 -11.16 -11.07
CA CYS A 55 -5.90 -11.19 -12.17
C CYS A 55 -4.77 -12.19 -11.96
N ASN A 56 -4.49 -12.57 -10.71
CA ASN A 56 -3.33 -13.39 -10.40
C ASN A 56 -3.67 -14.88 -10.28
N VAL A 57 -3.39 -15.65 -11.34
CA VAL A 57 -3.70 -17.09 -11.43
C VAL A 57 -2.54 -17.98 -10.95
N TRP A 58 -1.30 -17.60 -11.24
CA TRP A 58 -0.11 -18.43 -11.00
C TRP A 58 0.75 -17.97 -9.83
N GLY A 59 0.36 -16.87 -9.17
CA GLY A 59 1.12 -16.25 -8.09
C GLY A 59 1.94 -15.05 -8.54
N HIS A 60 2.48 -14.33 -7.55
CA HIS A 60 3.37 -13.16 -7.72
C HIS A 60 4.81 -13.57 -7.94
#